data_AF-A0A9E5QWK9-F1
#
_entry.id   AF-A0A9E5QWK9-F1
#
_cell.length_a   1.000
_cell.length_b   1.000
_cell.length_c   1.000
_cell.angle_alpha   90.00
_cell.angle_beta   90.00
_cell.angle_gamma   90.00
#
_symmetry.space_group_name_H-M   'P 1'
#
loop_
_entity.id
_entity.type
_entity.pdbx_description
1 polymer ?
#
loop_
_entity_poly.entity_id
_entity_poly.type
_entity_poly.pdbx_seq_one_letter_code
_entity_poly.pdbx_strand_id
1 'polypeptide(L)'
;MKYGFAHLSFKWTNNAKGNAGVTVIILGLRNINSQPKYLFNGNIRKEAKNINAYLLDGANVVIAERALPISDFPQMKKVICRMTEVH
;
A
#
# COMPACT_ATOMS: atom_id res chain seq x y z
N MET A 1 2.52 -8.88 -18.03
CA MET A 1 1.38 -8.37 -17.23
C MET A 1 1.82 -7.12 -16.47
N LYS A 2 0.98 -6.08 -16.33
CA LYS A 2 1.28 -4.83 -15.60
C LYS A 2 0.03 -4.35 -14.85
N TYR A 3 0.21 -3.44 -13.89
CA TYR A 3 -0.91 -2.75 -13.23
C TYR A 3 -1.59 -1.81 -14.24
N GLY A 4 -2.89 -1.99 -14.41
CA GLY A 4 -3.74 -1.19 -15.29
C GLY A 4 -4.46 -0.07 -14.57
N PHE A 5 -4.95 -0.35 -13.37
CA PHE A 5 -5.52 0.66 -12.48
C PHE A 5 -5.40 0.22 -11.03
N ALA A 6 -5.51 1.17 -10.10
CA ALA A 6 -5.64 0.84 -8.69
C ALA A 6 -6.58 1.81 -7.97
N HIS A 7 -7.42 1.27 -7.08
CA HIS A 7 -8.04 2.05 -6.02
C HIS A 7 -7.11 2.03 -4.81
N LEU A 8 -6.76 3.22 -4.33
CA LEU A 8 -5.99 3.42 -3.10
C LEU A 8 -6.78 2.90 -1.89
N SER A 9 -6.11 2.84 -0.74
CA SER A 9 -6.69 2.29 0.48
C SER A 9 -7.99 2.99 0.89
N PHE A 10 -9.03 2.19 1.11
CA PHE A 10 -10.30 2.67 1.66
C PHE A 10 -10.84 1.68 2.69
N LYS A 11 -11.64 2.19 3.64
CA LYS A 11 -12.37 1.36 4.59
C LYS A 11 -13.46 0.59 3.86
N TRP A 12 -13.43 -0.73 3.94
CA TRP A 12 -14.46 -1.57 3.36
C TRP A 12 -15.75 -1.48 4.18
N THR A 13 -16.88 -1.36 3.49
CA THR A 13 -18.21 -1.45 4.09
C THR A 13 -19.03 -2.42 3.28
N ASN A 14 -19.71 -3.37 3.93
CA ASN A 14 -20.74 -4.16 3.26
C ASN A 14 -22.12 -3.73 3.79
N ASN A 15 -23.18 -4.35 3.26
CA ASN A 15 -24.55 -4.11 3.67
C ASN A 15 -25.04 -5.16 4.68
N ALA A 16 -24.20 -5.53 5.67
CA ALA A 16 -24.53 -6.50 6.70
C ALA A 16 -24.56 -5.84 8.09
N LYS A 17 -25.22 -6.52 9.03
CA LYS A 17 -25.47 -6.03 10.38
C LYS A 17 -24.19 -5.88 11.24
N GLY A 18 -23.06 -6.42 10.79
CA GLY A 18 -21.76 -6.33 11.43
C GLY A 18 -20.65 -6.16 10.39
N ASN A 19 -20.43 -4.92 9.95
CA ASN A 19 -19.41 -4.62 8.96
C ASN A 19 -18.01 -4.97 9.47
N ALA A 20 -17.24 -5.66 8.61
CA ALA A 20 -15.83 -5.94 8.89
C ALA A 20 -15.02 -4.63 8.87
N GLY A 21 -14.30 -4.33 9.95
CA GLY A 21 -13.45 -3.15 10.07
C GLY A 21 -12.10 -3.31 9.35
N VAL A 22 -12.14 -3.54 8.03
CA VAL A 22 -10.93 -3.77 7.21
C VAL A 22 -10.66 -2.62 6.24
N THR A 23 -9.39 -2.43 5.90
CA THR A 23 -8.96 -1.51 4.83
C THR A 23 -8.50 -2.34 3.65
N VAL A 24 -9.00 -2.02 2.47
CA VAL A 24 -8.69 -2.77 1.24
C VAL A 24 -8.17 -1.84 0.15
N ILE A 25 -7.52 -2.44 -0.85
CA ILE A 25 -7.18 -1.82 -2.13
C ILE A 25 -7.79 -2.66 -3.24
N ILE A 26 -8.06 -2.06 -4.40
CA ILE A 26 -8.47 -2.80 -5.60
C ILE A 26 -7.39 -2.62 -6.65
N LEU A 27 -6.84 -3.71 -7.17
CA LEU A 27 -5.79 -3.68 -8.18
C LEU A 27 -6.25 -4.39 -9.45
N GLY A 28 -6.25 -3.67 -10.57
CA GLY A 28 -6.55 -4.23 -11.89
C GLY A 28 -5.27 -4.60 -12.62
N LEU A 29 -5.14 -5.87 -13.02
CA LEU A 29 -4.05 -6.35 -13.86
C LEU A 29 -4.44 -6.34 -15.33
N ARG A 30 -3.49 -6.02 -16.21
CA ARG A 30 -3.68 -6.05 -17.66
C ARG A 30 -2.46 -6.59 -18.39
N ASN A 31 -2.63 -6.97 -19.64
CA ASN A 31 -1.48 -7.24 -20.51
C ASN A 31 -0.74 -5.94 -20.85
N ILE A 32 0.51 -6.06 -21.26
CA ILE A 32 1.36 -4.92 -21.63
C ILE A 32 0.74 -4.23 -22.84
N ASN A 33 0.43 -2.95 -22.68
CA ASN A 33 -0.04 -2.06 -23.74
C ASN A 33 0.22 -0.60 -23.35
N SER A 34 -0.05 0.31 -24.28
CA SER A 34 0.21 1.75 -24.20
C SER A 34 -0.97 2.57 -23.66
N GLN A 35 -2.07 1.92 -23.28
CA GLN A 35 -3.23 2.66 -22.79
C GLN A 35 -2.96 3.31 -21.43
N PRO A 36 -3.63 4.44 -21.15
CA PRO A 36 -3.48 5.14 -19.89
C PRO A 36 -3.84 4.26 -18.69
N LYS A 37 -3.11 4.47 -17.59
CA LYS A 37 -3.37 3.83 -16.30
C LYS A 37 -4.03 4.83 -15.37
N TYR A 38 -4.80 4.33 -14.40
CA TYR A 38 -5.57 5.19 -13.51
C TYR A 38 -5.38 4.82 -12.04
N LEU A 39 -5.24 5.83 -11.20
CA LEU A 39 -5.31 5.74 -9.75
C LEU A 39 -6.61 6.37 -9.28
N PHE A 40 -7.31 5.68 -8.40
CA PHE A 40 -8.55 6.12 -7.80
C PHE A 40 -8.34 6.36 -6.31
N ASN A 41 -8.65 7.56 -5.84
CA ASN A 41 -8.65 7.91 -4.43
C ASN A 41 -10.04 8.39 -4.04
N GLY A 42 -10.85 7.48 -3.47
CA GLY A 42 -12.29 7.69 -3.33
C GLY A 42 -12.93 7.99 -4.68
N ASN A 43 -13.50 9.19 -4.82
CA ASN A 43 -14.19 9.63 -6.04
C ASN A 43 -13.26 10.34 -7.05
N ILE A 44 -11.98 10.52 -6.72
CA ILE A 44 -11.02 11.22 -7.56
C ILE A 44 -10.31 10.21 -8.45
N ARG A 45 -10.35 10.44 -9.77
CA ARG A 45 -9.59 9.69 -10.76
C ARG A 45 -8.37 10.50 -11.20
N LYS A 46 -7.20 9.89 -11.16
CA LYS A 46 -5.93 10.46 -11.63
C LYS A 46 -5.29 9.56 -12.67
N GLU A 47 -4.88 10.12 -13.80
CA GLU A 47 -4.07 9.41 -14.78
C GLU A 47 -2.63 9.23 -14.24
N ALA A 48 -2.05 8.05 -14.46
CA ALA A 48 -0.72 7.70 -13.99
C ALA A 48 0.13 7.14 -15.15
N LYS A 49 1.39 7.53 -15.22
CA LYS A 49 2.35 7.00 -16.20
C LYS A 49 2.79 5.60 -15.80
N ASN A 50 3.08 5.41 -14.52
CA ASN A 50 3.46 4.11 -14.00
C ASN A 50 2.99 3.90 -12.57
N ILE A 51 2.15 2.88 -12.36
CA ILE A 51 1.75 2.44 -11.04
C ILE A 51 2.84 1.50 -10.51
N ASN A 52 3.48 1.85 -9.39
CA ASN A 52 4.48 1.00 -8.74
C ASN A 52 3.89 0.07 -7.68
N ALA A 53 4.73 -0.72 -7.00
CA ALA A 53 4.30 -1.66 -5.95
C ALA A 53 3.61 -1.00 -4.74
N TYR A 54 3.80 0.31 -4.57
CA TYR A 54 3.18 1.12 -3.51
C TYR A 54 1.94 1.88 -4.00
N LEU A 55 1.44 1.55 -5.19
CA LEU A 55 0.28 2.18 -5.83
C LEU A 55 0.46 3.70 -6.09
N LEU A 56 1.71 4.13 -6.26
CA LEU A 56 2.06 5.51 -6.59
C LEU A 56 2.37 5.65 -8.08
N ASP A 57 2.15 6.85 -8.61
CA ASP A 57 2.64 7.22 -9.94
C ASP A 57 4.14 7.56 -9.86
N GLY A 58 4.99 6.60 -10.22
CA GLY A 58 6.43 6.75 -10.06
C GLY A 58 7.22 5.52 -10.51
N ALA A 59 8.52 5.51 -10.19
CA ALA A 59 9.42 4.41 -10.55
C ALA A 59 9.13 3.12 -9.75
N ASN A 60 9.48 1.97 -10.33
CA ASN A 60 9.40 0.67 -9.67
C ASN A 60 10.62 0.46 -8.77
N VAL A 61 10.62 1.12 -7.62
CA VAL A 61 11.60 0.92 -6.55
C VAL A 61 10.95 0.05 -5.49
N VAL A 62 11.67 -0.95 -4.98
CA VAL A 62 11.23 -1.78 -3.85
C VAL A 62 12.24 -1.61 -2.73
N ILE A 63 11.75 -1.23 -1.55
CA ILE A 63 12.58 -1.05 -0.36
C ILE A 63 12.61 -2.39 0.38
N ALA A 64 13.80 -2.99 0.45
CA ALA A 64 14.04 -4.20 1.23
C ALA A 64 14.20 -3.86 2.73
N GLU A 65 13.79 -4.78 3.59
CA GLU A 65 14.04 -4.69 5.03
C GLU A 65 15.55 -4.67 5.32
N ARG A 66 15.96 -3.84 6.29
CA ARG A 66 17.34 -3.75 6.76
C ARG A 66 17.38 -3.66 8.29
N ALA A 67 18.29 -4.39 8.91
CA ALA A 67 18.54 -4.32 10.36
C ALA A 67 19.40 -3.11 10.76
N LEU A 68 20.19 -2.58 9.82
CA LEU A 68 21.12 -1.46 10.04
C LEU A 68 20.70 -0.25 9.20
N PRO A 69 20.87 0.97 9.72
CA PRO A 69 20.52 2.20 9.01
C PRO A 69 21.33 2.34 7.71
N ILE A 70 20.74 3.05 6.75
CA ILE A 70 21.35 3.30 5.44
C ILE A 70 22.37 4.44 5.53
N SER A 71 22.08 5.41 6.38
CA SER A 71 22.89 6.59 6.67
C SER A 71 23.54 6.49 8.05
N ASP A 72 24.43 7.43 8.35
CA ASP A 72 25.16 7.51 9.62
C ASP A 72 24.26 7.96 10.77
N PHE A 73 23.40 7.04 11.22
CA PHE A 73 22.52 7.21 12.37
C PHE A 73 22.75 6.06 13.37
N PRO A 74 22.53 6.30 14.67
CA PRO A 74 22.62 5.24 15.67
C PRO A 74 21.58 4.15 15.43
N GLN A 75 21.97 2.89 15.64
CA GLN A 75 21.08 1.75 15.47
C GLN A 75 19.90 1.81 16.44
N MET A 76 18.68 1.59 15.92
CA MET A 76 17.48 1.48 16.76
C MET A 76 17.57 0.23 17.65
N LYS A 77 17.42 0.43 18.96
CA LYS A 77 17.33 -0.67 19.92
C LYS A 77 15.94 -1.29 19.86
N LYS A 78 15.88 -2.61 19.68
CA LYS A 78 14.62 -3.36 19.73
C LYS A 78 14.17 -3.41 21.20
N VAL A 79 13.23 -2.55 21.59
CA VAL A 79 12.61 -2.62 22.92
C VAL A 79 11.48 -3.64 22.85
N ILE A 80 11.62 -4.74 23.59
CA ILE A 80 10.54 -5.70 23.77
C ILE A 80 9.67 -5.18 24.92
N CYS A 81 8.44 -4.78 24.60
CA CYS A 81 7.44 -4.49 25.62
C CYS A 81 6.94 -5.83 26.18
N ARG A 82 7.31 -6.15 27.43
CA ARG A 82 6.71 -7.27 28.15
C ARG A 82 5.44 -6.74 28.82
N MET A 83 4.28 -7.14 28.32
CA MET A 83 3.03 -7.02 29.07
C MET A 83 3.12 -8.01 30.23
N THR A 84 3.56 -7.55 31.40
CA THR A 84 3.33 -8.30 32.64
C THR A 84 1.89 -8.05 33.05
N GLU A 85 1.09 -9.13 33.10
CA GLU A 85 -0.25 -9.12 33.68
C GLU A 85 -0.17 -8.63 35.13
N VAL A 86 -0.77 -7.47 35.39
CA VAL A 86 -1.04 -7.01 36.75
C VAL A 86 -2.24 -7.81 37.23
N HIS A 87 -2.01 -8.72 38.18
CA HIS A 87 -3.05 -9.39 38.95
C HIS A 87 -3.63 -8.43 39.98
#